data_AF-A0A378MIM0-F1
#
_entry.id   AF-A0A378MIM0-F1
#
_cell.length_a   1.000
_cell.length_b   1.000
_cell.length_c   1.000
_cell.angle_alpha   90.00
_cell.angle_beta   90.00
_cell.angle_gamma   90.00
#
_symmetry.space_group_name_H-M   'P 1'
#
loop_
_entity.id
_entity.type
_entity.pdbx_description
1 polymer ?
#
loop_
_entity_poly.entity_id
_entity_poly.type
_entity_poly.pdbx_seq_one_letter_code
_entity_poly.pdbx_strand_id
1 'polypeptide(L)'
;MAEKIYLDASEALILTEGMKLTIQSEIQALTEIFQKGKENADKLWQDTLKNAAIIGKHLSTNEILSALEKGNVTEANIRTKPKEDYEKALANLKKMEKNYDALIKQTSAAIKSQIENDKELAAEIGGA
;
A
#
# COMPACT_ATOMS: atom_id res chain seq x y z
N MET A 1 -6.67 17.98 37.66
CA MET A 1 -6.34 18.45 36.28
C MET A 1 -5.20 17.63 35.69
N ALA A 2 -4.05 17.49 36.36
CA ALA A 2 -2.92 16.67 35.88
C ALA A 2 -3.28 15.20 35.56
N GLU A 3 -4.08 14.55 36.40
CA GLU A 3 -4.54 13.16 36.17
C GLU A 3 -5.39 13.00 34.90
N LYS A 4 -6.23 13.99 34.58
CA LYS A 4 -7.07 13.98 33.37
C LYS A 4 -6.24 14.12 32.10
N ILE A 5 -5.24 15.01 32.11
CA ILE A 5 -4.37 15.24 30.95
C ILE A 5 -3.50 14.00 30.68
N TYR A 6 -3.04 13.32 31.74
CA TYR A 6 -2.32 12.05 31.62
C TYR A 6 -3.17 10.93 31.01
N LEU A 7 -4.44 10.84 31.40
CA LEU A 7 -5.39 9.88 30.84
C LEU A 7 -5.63 10.16 29.34
N ASP A 8 -5.93 11.41 28.99
CA ASP A 8 -6.18 11.83 27.61
C ASP A 8 -4.97 11.56 26.70
N ALA A 9 -3.74 11.81 27.20
CA ALA A 9 -2.50 11.52 26.48
C ALA A 9 -2.26 10.01 26.28
N SER A 10 -2.62 9.19 27.27
CA SER A 10 -2.51 7.74 27.19
C SER A 10 -3.51 7.15 26.19
N GLU A 11 -4.75 7.66 26.17
CA GLU A 11 -5.75 7.31 25.16
C GLU A 11 -5.30 7.69 23.74
N ALA A 12 -4.76 8.91 23.57
CA ALA A 12 -4.22 9.35 22.29
C ALA A 12 -3.08 8.47 21.78
N LEU A 13 -2.22 7.97 22.67
CA LEU A 13 -1.14 7.06 22.31
C LEU A 13 -1.68 5.71 21.80
N ILE A 14 -2.64 5.12 22.53
CA ILE A 14 -3.28 3.84 22.14
C ILE A 14 -3.97 3.98 20.77
N LEU A 15 -4.68 5.08 20.53
CA LEU A 15 -5.31 5.36 19.24
C LEU A 15 -4.26 5.47 18.12
N THR A 16 -3.14 6.16 18.38
CA THR A 16 -2.04 6.30 17.43
C THR A 16 -1.41 4.95 17.07
N GLU A 17 -1.23 4.07 18.05
CA GLU A 17 -0.72 2.71 17.84
C GLU A 17 -1.72 1.84 17.06
N GLY A 18 -3.03 1.96 17.35
CA GLY A 18 -4.08 1.27 16.58
C GLY A 18 -4.13 1.71 15.11
N MET A 19 -3.97 3.02 14.85
CA MET A 19 -3.88 3.56 13.49
C MET A 19 -2.67 3.00 12.74
N LYS A 20 -1.52 2.88 13.41
CA LYS A 20 -0.31 2.27 12.83
C LYS A 20 -0.58 0.87 12.32
N LEU A 21 -1.14 0.01 13.17
CA LEU A 21 -1.43 -1.38 12.81
C LEU A 21 -2.41 -1.47 11.64
N THR A 22 -3.45 -0.62 11.64
CA THR A 22 -4.44 -0.56 10.57
C THR A 22 -3.80 -0.19 9.23
N ILE A 23 -3.00 0.89 9.20
CA ILE A 23 -2.34 1.36 7.97
C ILE A 23 -1.36 0.30 7.45
N GLN A 24 -0.58 -0.34 8.33
CA GLN A 24 0.35 -1.40 7.93
C GLN A 24 -0.38 -2.59 7.30
N SER A 25 -1.50 -3.00 7.88
CA SER A 25 -2.32 -4.09 7.33
C SER A 25 -2.89 -3.74 5.95
N GLU A 26 -3.43 -2.53 5.77
CA GLU A 26 -4.00 -2.09 4.48
C GLU A 26 -2.93 -1.97 3.39
N ILE A 27 -1.76 -1.42 3.73
CA ILE A 27 -0.63 -1.32 2.80
C ILE A 27 -0.14 -2.71 2.38
N GLN A 28 -0.07 -3.67 3.32
CA GLN A 28 0.28 -5.04 3.01
C GLN A 28 -0.75 -5.69 2.06
N ALA A 29 -2.04 -5.57 2.38
CA ALA A 29 -3.11 -6.13 1.54
C ALA A 29 -3.08 -5.58 0.11
N LEU A 30 -2.91 -4.26 -0.06
CA LEU A 30 -2.81 -3.65 -1.38
C LEU A 30 -1.53 -4.07 -2.12
N THR A 31 -0.42 -4.25 -1.39
CA THR A 31 0.84 -4.74 -1.95
C THR A 31 0.66 -6.14 -2.54
N GLU A 32 0.01 -7.04 -1.81
CA GLU A 32 -0.30 -8.40 -2.28
C GLU A 32 -1.21 -8.39 -3.51
N ILE A 33 -2.25 -7.55 -3.51
CA ILE A 33 -3.17 -7.38 -4.66
C ILE A 33 -2.41 -6.95 -5.91
N PHE A 34 -1.55 -5.92 -5.82
CA PHE A 34 -0.82 -5.43 -6.98
C PHE A 34 0.26 -6.39 -7.46
N GLN A 35 0.95 -7.09 -6.56
CA GLN A 35 1.88 -8.14 -6.95
C GLN A 35 1.18 -9.27 -7.71
N LYS A 36 0.04 -9.75 -7.20
CA LYS A 36 -0.79 -10.74 -7.88
C LYS A 36 -1.34 -10.22 -9.21
N GLY A 37 -1.67 -8.94 -9.29
CA GLY A 37 -2.07 -8.26 -10.53
C GLY A 37 -1.00 -8.37 -11.63
N LYS A 38 0.28 -8.20 -11.27
CA LYS A 38 1.40 -8.36 -12.21
C LYS A 38 1.53 -9.80 -12.72
N GLU A 39 1.45 -10.77 -11.82
CA GLU A 39 1.51 -12.21 -12.17
C GLU A 39 0.35 -12.60 -13.08
N ASN A 40 -0.86 -12.13 -12.75
CA ASN A 40 -2.06 -12.39 -13.55
C ASN A 40 -1.95 -11.78 -14.96
N ALA A 41 -1.29 -10.63 -15.13
CA ALA A 41 -1.08 -10.02 -16.44
C ALA A 41 -0.16 -10.88 -17.32
N ASP A 42 0.92 -11.44 -16.76
CA ASP A 42 1.78 -12.37 -17.49
C ASP A 42 1.02 -13.66 -17.85
N LYS A 43 0.27 -14.22 -16.89
CA LYS A 43 -0.55 -15.42 -17.12
C LYS A 43 -1.61 -15.21 -18.20
N LEU A 44 -2.34 -14.09 -18.13
CA LEU A 44 -3.39 -13.76 -19.09
C LEU A 44 -2.83 -13.65 -20.52
N TRP A 45 -1.64 -13.08 -20.68
CA TRP A 45 -0.99 -13.02 -21.99
C TRP A 45 -0.61 -14.40 -22.51
N GLN A 46 -0.02 -15.26 -21.66
CA GLN A 46 0.31 -16.63 -22.04
C GLN A 46 -0.92 -17.46 -22.40
N ASP A 47 -1.98 -17.37 -21.60
CA ASP A 47 -3.26 -18.04 -21.88
C ASP A 47 -3.91 -17.52 -23.17
N THR A 48 -3.79 -16.22 -23.45
CA THR A 48 -4.25 -15.61 -24.71
C THR A 48 -3.53 -16.21 -25.91
N LEU A 49 -2.20 -16.27 -25.88
CA LEU A 49 -1.41 -16.86 -26.97
C LEU A 49 -1.74 -18.34 -27.18
N LYS A 50 -1.86 -19.10 -26.09
CA LYS A 50 -2.23 -20.52 -26.13
C LYS A 50 -3.60 -20.74 -26.75
N ASN A 51 -4.61 -19.99 -26.30
CA ASN A 51 -5.97 -20.11 -26.82
C ASN A 51 -6.05 -19.69 -28.29
N ALA A 52 -5.35 -18.62 -28.67
CA ALA A 52 -5.31 -18.16 -30.04
C ALA A 52 -4.63 -19.17 -30.98
N ALA A 53 -3.58 -19.86 -30.53
CA ALA A 53 -2.94 -20.95 -31.27
C ALA A 53 -3.84 -22.18 -31.43
N ILE A 54 -4.66 -22.51 -30.41
CA ILE A 54 -5.63 -23.62 -30.49
C ILE A 54 -6.74 -23.30 -31.49
N ILE A 55 -7.30 -22.09 -31.43
CA ILE A 55 -8.39 -21.65 -32.30
C ILE A 55 -7.88 -21.46 -33.74
N GLY A 56 -6.74 -20.77 -33.88
CA GLY A 56 -6.06 -20.49 -35.14
C GLY A 56 -5.07 -21.57 -35.56
N LYS A 57 -5.38 -22.85 -35.36
CA LYS A 57 -4.44 -23.98 -35.57
C LYS A 57 -3.80 -24.09 -36.97
N HIS A 58 -4.34 -23.38 -37.96
CA HIS A 58 -3.82 -23.34 -39.34
C HIS A 58 -3.14 -22.01 -39.69
N LEU A 59 -3.11 -21.06 -38.75
CA LEU A 59 -2.47 -19.76 -38.90
C LEU A 59 -1.04 -19.84 -38.38
N SER A 60 -0.16 -19.08 -39.02
CA SER A 60 1.16 -18.78 -38.49
C SER A 60 1.05 -17.89 -37.24
N THR A 61 2.12 -17.87 -36.43
CA THR A 61 2.21 -16.98 -35.26
C THR A 61 1.95 -15.52 -35.62
N ASN A 62 2.45 -15.04 -36.77
CA ASN A 62 2.26 -13.66 -37.19
C ASN A 62 0.80 -13.36 -37.56
N GLU A 63 0.10 -14.30 -38.20
CA GLU A 63 -1.33 -14.15 -38.50
C GLU A 63 -2.18 -14.16 -37.23
N ILE A 64 -1.82 -14.99 -36.24
CA ILE A 64 -2.44 -14.99 -34.91
C ILE A 64 -2.26 -13.63 -34.23
N LEU A 65 -1.02 -13.12 -34.15
CA LEU A 65 -0.74 -11.83 -33.53
C LEU A 65 -1.46 -10.68 -34.25
N SER A 66 -1.48 -10.70 -35.58
CA SER A 66 -2.21 -9.72 -36.38
C SER A 66 -3.73 -9.77 -36.15
N ALA A 67 -4.30 -10.96 -35.97
CA ALA A 67 -5.72 -11.13 -35.66
C ALA A 67 -6.06 -10.62 -34.25
N LEU A 68 -5.21 -10.90 -33.26
CA LEU A 68 -5.35 -10.38 -31.90
C LEU A 68 -5.24 -8.85 -31.86
N GLU A 69 -4.29 -8.29 -32.61
CA GLU A 69 -4.09 -6.83 -32.71
C GLU A 69 -5.29 -6.11 -33.30
N LYS A 70 -5.99 -6.70 -34.30
CA LYS A 70 -7.24 -6.15 -34.83
C LYS A 70 -8.34 -6.01 -33.76
N GLY A 71 -8.29 -6.85 -32.72
CA GLY A 71 -9.14 -6.76 -31.53
C GLY A 71 -8.54 -5.95 -30.38
N ASN A 72 -7.43 -5.25 -30.61
CA ASN A 72 -6.66 -4.51 -29.60
C ASN A 72 -6.08 -5.39 -28.46
N VAL A 73 -6.00 -6.70 -28.68
CA VAL A 73 -5.45 -7.69 -27.74
C VAL A 73 -3.95 -7.82 -27.99
N THR A 74 -3.18 -6.84 -27.53
CA THR A 74 -1.72 -6.81 -27.70
C THR A 74 -1.00 -7.10 -26.38
N GLU A 75 0.25 -7.58 -26.46
CA GLU A 75 1.09 -7.75 -25.26
C GLU A 75 1.20 -6.45 -24.46
N ALA A 76 1.33 -5.32 -25.16
CA ALA A 76 1.40 -4.01 -24.54
C ALA A 76 0.16 -3.72 -23.68
N ASN A 77 -1.04 -4.02 -24.18
CA ASN A 77 -2.29 -3.71 -23.48
C ASN A 77 -2.64 -4.74 -22.40
N ILE A 78 -2.29 -6.01 -22.60
CA ILE A 78 -2.65 -7.10 -21.68
C ILE A 78 -1.62 -7.28 -20.57
N ARG A 79 -0.33 -7.06 -20.87
CA ARG A 79 0.79 -7.40 -19.99
C ARG A 79 1.60 -6.18 -19.58
N THR A 80 2.17 -5.46 -20.53
CA THR A 80 3.19 -4.43 -20.24
C THR A 80 2.60 -3.24 -19.51
N LYS A 81 1.58 -2.56 -20.07
CA LYS A 81 0.97 -1.38 -19.46
C LYS A 81 0.36 -1.68 -18.08
N PRO A 82 -0.43 -2.75 -17.89
CA PRO A 82 -0.94 -3.08 -16.57
C PRO A 82 0.17 -3.31 -15.54
N LYS A 83 1.28 -3.98 -15.91
CA LYS A 83 2.42 -4.19 -15.02
C LYS A 83 3.10 -2.89 -14.63
N GLU A 84 3.30 -1.96 -15.57
CA GLU A 84 3.83 -0.63 -15.29
C GLU A 84 2.93 0.15 -14.32
N ASP A 85 1.60 0.05 -14.47
CA ASP A 85 0.66 0.73 -13.58
C ASP A 85 0.65 0.11 -12.18
N TYR A 86 0.74 -1.21 -12.05
CA TYR A 86 0.93 -1.86 -10.76
C TYR A 86 2.27 -1.50 -10.11
N GLU A 87 3.35 -1.36 -10.88
CA GLU A 87 4.65 -0.92 -10.38
C GLU A 87 4.62 0.52 -9.84
N LYS A 88 3.95 1.43 -10.55
CA LYS A 88 3.70 2.79 -10.05
C LYS A 88 2.88 2.78 -8.76
N ALA A 89 1.83 1.95 -8.70
CA ALA A 89 0.99 1.82 -7.50
C ALA A 89 1.80 1.30 -6.29
N LEU A 90 2.64 0.28 -6.49
CA LEU A 90 3.54 -0.26 -5.46
C LEU A 90 4.56 0.79 -4.98
N ALA A 91 5.14 1.58 -5.90
CA ALA A 91 6.04 2.67 -5.53
C ALA A 91 5.32 3.74 -4.68
N ASN A 92 4.07 4.05 -5.02
CA ASN A 92 3.24 4.97 -4.24
C ASN A 92 2.91 4.43 -2.85
N LEU A 93 2.54 3.15 -2.73
CA LEU A 93 2.30 2.50 -1.43
C LEU A 93 3.52 2.60 -0.52
N LYS A 94 4.73 2.32 -1.05
CA LYS A 94 5.98 2.44 -0.29
C LYS A 94 6.24 3.87 0.20
N LYS A 95 5.89 4.87 -0.61
CA LYS A 95 5.99 6.28 -0.21
C LYS A 95 4.96 6.62 0.88
N MET A 96 3.73 6.12 0.76
CA MET A 96 2.70 6.30 1.78
C MET A 96 3.10 5.67 3.11
N GLU A 97 3.61 4.45 3.09
CA GLU A 97 4.10 3.73 4.27
C GLU A 97 5.13 4.59 5.04
N LYS A 98 6.16 5.07 4.33
CA LYS A 98 7.19 5.94 4.92
C LYS A 98 6.60 7.23 5.52
N ASN A 99 5.64 7.84 4.84
CA ASN A 99 5.01 9.08 5.31
C ASN A 99 4.17 8.83 6.57
N TYR A 100 3.41 7.73 6.60
CA TYR A 100 2.61 7.36 7.77
C TYR A 100 3.49 6.98 8.96
N ASP A 101 4.56 6.21 8.75
CA ASP A 101 5.53 5.90 9.80
C ASP A 101 6.14 7.16 10.40
N ALA A 102 6.48 8.14 9.56
CA ALA A 102 7.00 9.43 10.01
C ALA A 102 5.95 10.21 10.82
N LEU A 103 4.71 10.28 10.33
CA LEU A 103 3.61 10.96 11.02
C LEU A 103 3.32 10.33 12.38
N ILE A 104 3.19 9.01 12.44
CA ILE A 104 2.96 8.26 13.68
C ILE A 104 4.09 8.52 14.67
N LYS A 105 5.35 8.48 14.22
CA LYS A 105 6.50 8.77 15.08
C LYS A 105 6.46 10.20 15.64
N GLN A 106 6.10 11.19 14.82
CA GLN A 106 5.96 12.59 15.25
C GLN A 106 4.83 12.75 16.28
N THR A 107 3.67 12.16 16.01
CA THR A 107 2.52 12.19 16.92
C THR A 107 2.84 11.53 18.26
N SER A 108 3.43 10.33 18.25
CA SER A 108 3.84 9.64 19.48
C SER A 108 4.90 10.43 20.27
N ALA A 109 5.83 11.10 19.59
CA ALA A 109 6.84 11.93 20.25
C ALA A 109 6.21 13.18 20.91
N ALA A 110 5.27 13.84 20.22
CA ALA A 110 4.55 14.99 20.76
C ALA A 110 3.73 14.62 22.02
N ILE A 111 3.01 13.49 21.97
CA ILE A 111 2.25 12.98 23.12
C ILE A 111 3.19 12.69 24.30
N LYS A 112 4.34 12.04 24.06
CA LYS A 112 5.32 11.74 25.12
C LYS A 112 5.91 13.01 25.74
N SER A 113 6.25 14.01 24.92
CA SER A 113 6.75 15.29 25.43
C SER A 113 5.70 16.01 26.29
N GLN A 114 4.43 15.94 25.91
CA GLN A 114 3.35 16.51 26.72
C GLN A 114 3.25 15.82 28.09
N ILE A 115 3.32 14.48 28.12
CA ILE A 115 3.33 13.71 29.38
C ILE A 115 4.53 14.09 30.26
N GLU A 116 5.71 14.27 29.68
CA GLU A 116 6.93 14.65 30.42
C GLU A 116 6.80 16.06 31.01
N ASN A 117 6.39 17.05 30.20
CA ASN A 117 6.18 18.43 30.66
C ASN A 117 5.13 18.49 31.79
N ASP A 118 4.04 17.73 31.67
CA ASP A 118 2.99 17.72 32.70
C ASP A 118 3.47 17.08 34.01
N LYS A 119 4.35 16.06 33.93
CA LYS A 119 4.98 15.48 35.12
C LYS A 119 5.91 16.48 35.82
N GLU A 120 6.70 17.22 35.06
CA GLU A 120 7.59 18.26 35.60
C GLU A 120 6.78 19.36 36.29
N LEU A 121 5.75 19.89 35.62
CA LEU A 121 4.85 20.91 36.19
C LEU A 121 4.15 20.43 37.46
N ALA A 122 3.67 19.17 37.48
CA ALA A 122 3.05 18.60 38.67
C ALA A 122 4.03 18.48 39.85
N ALA A 123 5.30 18.16 39.59
CA ALA A 123 6.33 18.10 40.61
C ALA A 123 6.68 19.48 41.19
N GLU A 124 6.72 20.52 40.35
CA GLU A 124 6.97 21.91 40.80
C GLU A 124 5.83 22.47 41.64
N ILE A 125 4.57 22.17 41.29
CA ILE A 125 3.39 22.70 41.98
C ILE A 125 3.04 21.87 43.24
N GLY A 126 3.29 20.56 43.23
CA GLY A 126 3.02 19.66 44.35
C GLY A 126 4.09 19.64 45.45
N GLY A 127 5.24 20.28 45.22
CA GLY A 127 6.33 20.44 46.18
C GLY A 127 6.31 21.73 47.02
N ALA A 128 5.25 22.53 46.92
CA ALA A 128 5.06 23.80 47.63
C ALA A 128 3.93 23.73 48.68
#